data_AF-A0A947F9C1-F1
#
_entry.id   AF-A0A947F9C1-F1
#
_cell.length_a   1.000
_cell.length_b   1.000
_cell.length_c   1.000
_cell.angle_alpha   90.00
_cell.angle_beta   90.00
_cell.angle_gamma   90.00
#
_symmetry.space_group_name_H-M   'P 1'
#
loop_
_entity.id
_entity.type
_entity.pdbx_description
1 polymer ?
#
loop_
_entity_poly.entity_id
_entity_poly.type
_entity_poly.pdbx_seq_one_letter_code
_entity_poly.pdbx_strand_id
1 'polypeptide(L)'
;MIIRISIAAFVSLVSGFCYLSGMIRLMSGLLIGFGFFTSLIFGIIFVLPNNENRLIFPIHGNGASWPFFLLAICLIMLIIYLFLKKSDPAEKDQLAASHLKFMAGGLFLYLCSLFVPAFLWFPSEEKRLAVEAGSLGIDVFIGVCIYLTGTGGALYLLYRATKGATEDHPDFMRRFVPALFSVFHLDKMPALVAYLLIYSPETYVIFPKIAALALAAYIPISVFFIKVSSDSHSAS
;
A
#
# COMPACT_ATOMS: atom_id res chain seq x y z
N MET A 1 0.06 8.70 -21.97
CA MET A 1 -0.15 7.42 -21.24
C MET A 1 1.14 6.59 -21.19
N ILE A 2 1.75 6.28 -22.35
CA ILE A 2 2.98 5.46 -22.45
C ILE A 2 4.12 5.96 -21.54
N ILE A 3 4.46 7.25 -21.59
CA ILE A 3 5.54 7.84 -20.76
C ILE A 3 5.29 7.62 -19.26
N ARG A 4 4.04 7.72 -18.78
CA ARG A 4 3.71 7.50 -17.37
C ARG A 4 3.91 6.04 -16.95
N ILE A 5 3.53 5.10 -17.82
CA ILE A 5 3.74 3.67 -17.61
C ILE A 5 5.24 3.35 -17.57
N SER A 6 6.03 3.91 -18.51
CA SER A 6 7.47 3.73 -18.55
C SER A 6 8.16 4.28 -17.31
N ILE A 7 7.78 5.48 -16.84
CA ILE A 7 8.31 6.06 -15.60
C ILE A 7 7.96 5.18 -14.41
N ALA A 8 6.70 4.74 -14.29
CA ALA A 8 6.27 3.89 -13.19
C ALA A 8 7.05 2.57 -13.17
N ALA A 9 7.19 1.90 -14.32
CA ALA A 9 7.96 0.67 -14.45
C ALA A 9 9.44 0.88 -14.06
N PHE A 10 10.05 1.97 -14.54
CA PHE A 10 11.42 2.32 -14.20
C PHE A 10 11.61 2.54 -12.69
N VAL A 11 10.74 3.33 -12.06
CA VAL A 11 10.81 3.60 -10.61
C VAL A 11 10.65 2.32 -9.79
N SER A 12 9.71 1.45 -10.15
CA SER A 12 9.50 0.17 -9.47
C SER A 12 10.70 -0.78 -9.64
N LEU A 13 11.32 -0.79 -10.81
CA LEU A 13 12.52 -1.58 -11.10
C LEU A 13 13.72 -1.05 -10.30
N VAL A 14 13.98 0.26 -10.32
CA VAL A 14 15.06 0.89 -9.55
C VAL A 14 14.88 0.63 -8.06
N SER A 15 13.66 0.81 -7.54
CA SER A 15 13.33 0.51 -6.15
C SER A 15 13.57 -0.97 -5.80
N GLY A 16 13.20 -1.89 -6.71
CA GLY A 16 13.50 -3.32 -6.57
C GLY A 16 15.01 -3.59 -6.49
N PHE A 17 15.80 -2.98 -7.37
CA PHE A 17 17.27 -3.10 -7.33
C PHE A 17 17.88 -2.54 -6.05
N CYS A 18 17.36 -1.43 -5.52
CA CYS A 18 17.81 -0.88 -4.24
C CYS A 18 17.52 -1.82 -3.06
N TYR A 19 16.41 -2.58 -3.08
CA TYR A 19 16.19 -3.63 -2.10
C TYR A 19 17.22 -4.77 -2.24
N LEU A 20 17.49 -5.21 -3.47
CA LEU A 20 18.47 -6.26 -3.74
C LEU A 20 19.90 -5.86 -3.36
N SER A 21 20.26 -4.58 -3.49
CA SER A 21 21.57 -4.05 -3.06
C SER A 21 21.71 -3.90 -1.55
N GLY A 22 20.66 -4.15 -0.76
CA GLY A 22 20.69 -4.09 0.70
C GLY A 22 20.25 -2.75 1.30
N MET A 23 19.78 -1.79 0.49
CA MET A 23 19.27 -0.49 0.96
C MET A 23 17.86 -0.57 1.56
N ILE A 24 17.56 -1.66 2.26
CA ILE A 24 16.21 -2.02 2.75
C ILE A 24 15.62 -0.90 3.61
N ARG A 25 16.38 -0.37 4.57
CA ARG A 25 15.89 0.69 5.48
C ARG A 25 15.55 1.97 4.74
N LEU A 26 16.44 2.43 3.85
CA LEU A 26 16.21 3.65 3.08
C LEU A 26 14.99 3.51 2.17
N MET A 27 14.89 2.39 1.44
CA MET A 27 13.77 2.15 0.53
C MET A 27 12.45 2.00 1.28
N SER A 28 12.46 1.31 2.42
CA SER A 28 11.31 1.24 3.32
C SER A 28 10.84 2.64 3.73
N GLY A 29 11.78 3.50 4.15
CA GLY A 29 11.49 4.88 4.53
C GLY A 29 10.89 5.71 3.38
N LEU A 30 11.42 5.55 2.16
CA LEU A 30 10.89 6.23 0.97
C LEU A 30 9.48 5.76 0.61
N LEU A 31 9.18 4.47 0.72
CA LEU A 31 7.84 3.94 0.42
C LEU A 31 6.80 4.36 1.47
N ILE A 32 7.16 4.34 2.75
CA ILE A 32 6.30 4.88 3.80
C ILE A 32 6.13 6.40 3.61
N GLY A 33 7.21 7.08 3.24
CA GLY A 33 7.23 8.50 2.87
C GLY A 33 6.29 8.83 1.70
N PHE A 34 6.20 7.96 0.70
CA PHE A 34 5.23 8.09 -0.37
C PHE A 34 3.79 8.02 0.17
N GLY A 35 3.47 7.05 1.03
CA GLY A 35 2.16 6.99 1.70
C GLY A 35 1.83 8.23 2.53
N PHE A 36 2.82 8.76 3.26
CA PHE A 36 2.71 10.03 3.99
C PHE A 36 2.40 11.19 3.05
N PHE A 37 3.16 11.32 1.97
CA PHE A 37 3.00 12.38 0.98
C PHE A 37 1.63 12.30 0.28
N THR A 38 1.20 11.10 -0.13
CA THR A 38 -0.12 10.86 -0.70
C THR A 38 -1.23 11.25 0.28
N SER A 39 -1.07 10.91 1.56
CA SER A 39 -2.03 11.28 2.61
C SER A 39 -2.12 12.80 2.76
N LEU A 40 -1.00 13.52 2.76
CA LEU A 40 -1.01 14.99 2.79
C LEU A 40 -1.69 15.59 1.56
N ILE A 41 -1.38 15.09 0.36
CA ILE A 41 -1.99 15.58 -0.87
C ILE A 41 -3.51 15.43 -0.80
N PHE A 42 -4.02 14.25 -0.46
CA PHE A 42 -5.47 14.05 -0.35
C PHE A 42 -6.09 14.90 0.76
N GLY A 43 -5.42 15.06 1.90
CA GLY A 43 -5.86 15.97 2.96
C GLY A 43 -6.03 17.41 2.46
N ILE A 44 -5.01 17.95 1.78
CA ILE A 44 -5.02 19.32 1.21
C ILE A 44 -6.13 19.47 0.15
N ILE A 45 -6.27 18.48 -0.72
CA ILE A 45 -7.28 18.43 -1.79
C ILE A 45 -8.69 18.66 -1.20
N PHE A 46 -9.00 18.04 -0.05
CA PHE A 46 -10.28 18.16 0.65
C PHE A 46 -10.41 19.38 1.59
N VAL A 47 -9.33 20.12 1.88
CA VAL A 47 -9.40 21.40 2.59
C VAL A 47 -9.84 22.53 1.65
N LEU A 48 -9.40 22.47 0.40
CA LEU A 48 -9.71 23.50 -0.59
C LEU A 48 -11.22 23.46 -0.93
N PRO A 49 -11.87 24.63 -1.13
CA PRO A 49 -13.31 24.72 -1.38
C PRO A 49 -13.72 24.02 -2.68
N ASN A 50 -14.86 23.32 -2.66
CA ASN A 50 -15.36 22.58 -3.81
C ASN A 50 -15.47 23.51 -5.04
N ASN A 51 -14.71 23.19 -6.09
CA ASN A 51 -14.73 23.94 -7.33
C ASN A 51 -14.63 22.93 -8.47
N GLU A 52 -15.76 22.69 -9.13
CA GLU A 52 -15.89 21.74 -10.23
C GLU A 52 -14.99 22.10 -11.43
N ASN A 53 -14.55 23.36 -11.52
CA ASN A 53 -13.65 23.86 -12.56
C ASN A 53 -12.14 23.71 -12.23
N ARG A 54 -11.76 22.86 -11.26
CA ARG A 54 -10.33 22.59 -10.99
C ARG A 54 -9.71 21.85 -12.17
N LEU A 55 -8.78 22.53 -12.86
CA LEU A 55 -8.01 22.00 -14.00
C LEU A 55 -7.15 20.76 -13.67
N ILE A 56 -6.82 20.51 -12.40
CA ILE A 56 -5.80 19.50 -12.01
C ILE A 56 -6.45 18.27 -11.36
N PHE A 57 -7.50 18.43 -10.55
CA PHE A 57 -8.23 17.36 -9.87
C PHE A 57 -9.66 17.83 -9.53
N PRO A 58 -10.68 17.50 -10.34
CA PRO A 58 -12.07 17.78 -9.99
C PRO A 58 -12.48 16.84 -8.84
N ILE A 59 -12.88 17.43 -7.71
CA ILE A 59 -13.47 16.69 -6.60
C ILE A 59 -14.96 16.95 -6.68
N HIS A 60 -15.77 15.90 -6.80
CA HIS A 60 -17.21 16.02 -6.84
C HIS A 60 -17.76 15.85 -5.42
N GLY A 61 -17.76 16.93 -4.63
CA GLY A 61 -18.39 16.98 -3.32
C GLY A 61 -17.50 17.45 -2.17
N ASN A 62 -18.13 17.77 -1.03
CA ASN A 62 -17.45 18.13 0.21
C ASN A 62 -16.98 16.85 0.93
N GLY A 63 -15.70 16.79 1.30
CA GLY A 63 -15.10 15.61 1.93
C GLY A 63 -14.39 15.93 3.23
N ALA A 64 -14.29 14.92 4.11
CA ALA A 64 -13.52 15.03 5.35
C ALA A 64 -12.03 14.94 5.04
N SER A 65 -11.28 16.03 5.28
CA SER A 65 -9.82 16.07 5.14
C SER A 65 -9.07 15.48 6.32
N TRP A 66 -9.64 15.56 7.53
CA TRP A 66 -8.99 15.16 8.78
C TRP A 66 -8.49 13.70 8.82
N PRO A 67 -9.16 12.67 8.23
CA PRO A 67 -8.67 11.31 8.30
C PRO A 67 -7.33 11.13 7.56
N PHE A 68 -7.13 11.88 6.48
CA PHE A 68 -5.89 11.86 5.71
C PHE A 68 -4.74 12.50 6.49
N PHE A 69 -4.99 13.61 7.19
CA PHE A 69 -3.98 14.22 8.07
C PHE A 69 -3.63 13.32 9.25
N LEU A 70 -4.62 12.66 9.85
CA LEU A 70 -4.38 11.68 10.91
C LEU A 70 -3.49 10.53 10.41
N LEU A 71 -3.78 10.01 9.21
CA LEU A 71 -2.95 8.98 8.59
C LEU A 71 -1.53 9.49 8.30
N ALA A 72 -1.37 10.72 7.81
CA ALA A 72 -0.05 11.33 7.60
C ALA A 72 0.75 11.40 8.91
N ILE A 73 0.12 11.81 10.02
CA ILE A 73 0.74 11.81 11.35
C ILE A 73 1.14 10.39 11.78
N CYS A 74 0.29 9.40 11.55
CA CYS A 74 0.62 8.00 11.84
C CYS A 74 1.84 7.53 11.03
N LEU A 75 1.88 7.80 9.73
CA LEU A 75 2.95 7.36 8.85
C LEU A 75 4.28 8.07 9.15
N ILE A 76 4.28 9.36 9.49
CA ILE A 76 5.53 10.04 9.88
C ILE A 76 6.08 9.48 11.19
N MET A 77 5.23 9.11 12.15
CA MET A 77 5.68 8.43 13.37
C MET A 77 6.31 7.06 13.05
N LEU A 78 5.75 6.32 12.09
CA LEU A 78 6.34 5.04 11.64
C LEU A 78 7.66 5.23 10.89
N ILE A 79 7.83 6.31 10.12
CA ILE A 79 9.12 6.68 9.50
C ILE A 79 10.16 6.99 10.58
N ILE A 80 9.81 7.84 11.55
CA ILE A 80 10.71 8.16 12.67
C ILE A 80 11.07 6.87 13.41
N TYR A 81 10.10 6.02 13.71
CA TYR A 81 10.34 4.74 14.36
C TYR A 81 11.24 3.82 13.53
N LEU A 82 11.08 3.74 12.21
CA LEU A 82 11.94 2.96 11.31
C LEU A 82 13.42 3.33 11.46
N PHE A 83 13.72 4.63 11.57
CA PHE A 83 15.11 5.12 11.65
C PHE A 83 15.67 5.16 13.07
N LEU A 84 14.82 5.27 14.10
CA LEU A 84 15.25 5.18 15.50
C LEU A 84 15.42 3.74 15.98
N LYS A 85 14.68 2.79 15.39
CA LYS A 85 14.76 1.38 15.77
C LYS A 85 16.12 0.81 15.37
N LYS A 86 16.87 0.34 16.37
CA LYS A 86 18.13 -0.38 16.15
C LYS A 86 17.87 -1.68 15.40
N SER A 87 18.79 -2.02 14.49
CA SER A 87 18.80 -3.33 13.84
C SER A 87 19.01 -4.41 14.89
N ASP A 88 18.16 -5.42 14.86
CA ASP A 88 18.23 -6.61 15.71
C ASP A 88 18.12 -7.81 14.78
N PRO A 89 19.25 -8.23 14.18
CA PRO A 89 19.22 -9.22 13.12
C PRO A 89 18.67 -10.55 13.65
N ALA A 90 17.55 -10.99 13.07
CA ALA A 90 16.86 -12.17 13.56
C ALA A 90 17.57 -13.46 13.11
N GLU A 91 17.35 -14.54 13.88
CA GLU A 91 17.89 -15.87 13.59
C GLU A 91 17.58 -16.31 12.14
N LYS A 92 18.57 -16.97 11.54
CA LYS A 92 18.57 -17.37 10.14
C LYS A 92 17.93 -18.74 10.01
N ASP A 93 16.86 -18.83 9.23
CA ASP A 93 16.30 -20.11 8.80
C ASP A 93 16.90 -20.48 7.44
N GLN A 94 17.47 -21.68 7.32
CA GLN A 94 17.95 -22.16 6.01
C GLN A 94 16.80 -22.14 5.00
N LEU A 95 17.07 -21.61 3.80
CA LEU A 95 16.09 -21.50 2.75
C LEU A 95 15.47 -22.87 2.45
N ALA A 96 14.14 -22.91 2.51
CA ALA A 96 13.34 -24.14 2.43
C ALA A 96 12.08 -23.89 1.60
N ALA A 97 11.48 -24.96 1.09
CA ALA A 97 10.27 -24.89 0.28
C ALA A 97 9.09 -24.19 0.99
N SER A 98 9.04 -24.21 2.32
CA SER A 98 8.06 -23.48 3.13
C SER A 98 8.11 -21.97 2.88
N HIS A 99 9.29 -21.37 2.75
CA HIS A 99 9.46 -19.94 2.48
C HIS A 99 8.91 -19.55 1.11
N LEU A 100 9.12 -20.39 0.10
CA LEU A 100 8.56 -20.20 -1.23
C LEU A 100 7.03 -20.36 -1.23
N LYS A 101 6.49 -21.32 -0.47
CA LYS A 101 5.03 -21.47 -0.27
C LYS A 101 4.42 -20.25 0.41
N PHE A 102 5.07 -19.72 1.44
CA PHE A 102 4.62 -18.49 2.10
C PHE A 102 4.67 -17.28 1.17
N MET A 103 5.71 -17.17 0.35
CA MET A 103 5.81 -16.11 -0.66
C MET A 103 4.69 -16.21 -1.68
N ALA A 104 4.50 -17.37 -2.32
CA ALA A 104 3.46 -17.59 -3.32
C ALA A 104 2.06 -17.38 -2.72
N GLY A 105 1.79 -17.93 -1.54
CA GLY A 105 0.53 -17.74 -0.83
C GLY A 105 0.28 -16.28 -0.42
N GLY A 106 1.31 -15.57 0.02
CA GLY A 106 1.25 -14.14 0.35
C GLY A 106 0.93 -13.28 -0.87
N LEU A 107 1.61 -13.51 -2.01
CA LEU A 107 1.33 -12.81 -3.27
C LEU A 107 -0.09 -13.11 -3.78
N PHE A 108 -0.48 -14.38 -3.78
CA PHE A 108 -1.81 -14.78 -4.22
C PHE A 108 -2.90 -14.13 -3.35
N LEU A 109 -2.75 -14.18 -2.02
CA LEU A 109 -3.68 -13.55 -1.10
C LEU A 109 -3.74 -12.03 -1.29
N TYR A 110 -2.59 -11.39 -1.56
CA TYR A 110 -2.55 -9.96 -1.87
C TYR A 110 -3.36 -9.63 -3.12
N LEU A 111 -3.17 -10.39 -4.20
CA LEU A 111 -3.93 -10.22 -5.45
C LEU A 111 -5.43 -10.46 -5.21
N CYS A 112 -5.81 -11.52 -4.48
CA CYS A 112 -7.21 -11.73 -4.11
C CYS A 112 -7.78 -10.56 -3.30
N SER A 113 -7.00 -9.98 -2.39
CA SER A 113 -7.42 -8.82 -1.59
C SER A 113 -7.60 -7.55 -2.41
N LEU A 114 -7.02 -7.47 -3.61
CA LEU A 114 -7.22 -6.35 -4.55
C LEU A 114 -8.41 -6.61 -5.48
N PHE A 115 -8.46 -7.79 -6.10
CA PHE A 115 -9.42 -8.06 -7.18
C PHE A 115 -10.80 -8.47 -6.66
N VAL A 116 -10.90 -9.20 -5.55
CA VAL A 116 -12.22 -9.61 -5.02
C VAL A 116 -13.01 -8.40 -4.51
N PRO A 117 -12.41 -7.45 -3.75
CA PRO A 117 -13.13 -6.24 -3.35
C PRO A 117 -13.47 -5.28 -4.49
N ALA A 118 -12.82 -5.40 -5.66
CA ALA A 118 -13.11 -4.53 -6.80
C ALA A 118 -14.58 -4.62 -7.26
N PHE A 119 -15.22 -5.78 -7.11
CA PHE A 119 -16.65 -5.97 -7.38
C PHE A 119 -17.57 -5.18 -6.43
N LEU A 120 -17.05 -4.78 -5.26
CA LEU A 120 -17.76 -3.96 -4.28
C LEU A 120 -17.40 -2.47 -4.40
N TRP A 121 -16.16 -2.16 -4.78
CA TRP A 121 -15.70 -0.79 -4.99
C TRP A 121 -16.29 -0.16 -6.25
N PHE A 122 -16.49 -0.96 -7.31
CA PHE A 122 -16.94 -0.51 -8.61
C PHE A 122 -18.21 -1.27 -9.03
N PRO A 123 -19.37 -0.93 -8.44
CA PRO A 123 -20.65 -1.54 -8.81
C PRO A 123 -21.00 -1.25 -10.28
N SER A 124 -21.69 -2.19 -10.93
CA SER A 124 -22.14 -2.02 -12.32
C SER A 124 -23.08 -0.82 -12.49
N GLU A 125 -23.16 -0.27 -13.69
CA GLU A 125 -24.07 0.85 -14.01
C GLU A 125 -25.53 0.54 -13.65
N GLU A 126 -26.00 -0.68 -13.91
CA GLU A 126 -27.33 -1.14 -13.52
C GLU A 126 -27.55 -1.05 -12.00
N LYS A 127 -26.59 -1.55 -11.20
CA LYS A 127 -26.68 -1.49 -9.74
C LYS A 127 -26.57 -0.05 -9.22
N ARG A 128 -25.79 0.80 -9.89
CA ARG A 128 -25.65 2.22 -9.57
C ARG A 128 -26.96 2.99 -9.76
N LEU A 129 -27.72 2.68 -10.81
CA LEU A 129 -29.00 3.35 -11.10
C LEU A 129 -30.16 2.81 -10.25
N ALA A 130 -30.05 1.58 -9.78
CA ALA A 130 -31.12 0.91 -9.03
C ALA A 130 -31.06 1.11 -7.50
N VAL A 131 -29.94 1.60 -6.95
CA VAL A 131 -29.66 1.58 -5.51
C VAL A 131 -29.31 2.96 -4.98
N GLU A 132 -29.81 3.30 -3.78
CA GLU A 132 -29.47 4.55 -3.10
C GLU A 132 -27.99 4.66 -2.72
N ALA A 133 -27.46 5.90 -2.74
CA ALA A 133 -26.06 6.20 -2.43
C ALA A 133 -25.58 5.67 -1.06
N GLY A 134 -26.47 5.62 -0.06
CA GLY A 134 -26.15 5.07 1.27
C GLY A 134 -25.81 3.57 1.24
N SER A 135 -26.57 2.79 0.48
CA SER A 135 -26.30 1.35 0.33
C SER A 135 -25.06 1.08 -0.52
N LEU A 136 -24.79 1.91 -1.53
CA LEU A 136 -23.53 1.87 -2.28
C LEU A 136 -22.32 2.12 -1.37
N GLY A 137 -22.43 3.05 -0.42
CA GLY A 137 -21.38 3.31 0.56
C GLY A 137 -21.06 2.12 1.48
N ILE A 138 -22.07 1.31 1.85
CA ILE A 138 -21.88 0.11 2.66
C ILE A 138 -21.09 -0.95 1.88
N ASP A 139 -21.44 -1.19 0.62
CA ASP A 139 -20.72 -2.15 -0.23
C ASP A 139 -19.25 -1.75 -0.37
N VAL A 140 -18.99 -0.47 -0.68
CA VAL A 140 -17.62 0.05 -0.81
C VAL A 140 -16.85 -0.10 0.50
N PHE A 141 -17.50 0.18 1.64
CA PHE A 141 -16.90 -0.01 2.96
C PHE A 141 -16.53 -1.47 3.23
N ILE A 142 -17.44 -2.42 2.96
CA ILE A 142 -17.18 -3.86 3.09
C ILE A 142 -15.98 -4.27 2.21
N GLY A 143 -15.93 -3.78 0.97
CA GLY A 143 -14.80 -4.02 0.08
C GLY A 143 -13.48 -3.55 0.68
N VAL A 144 -13.44 -2.34 1.25
CA VAL A 144 -12.22 -1.82 1.91
C VAL A 144 -11.84 -2.65 3.14
N CYS A 145 -12.79 -3.14 3.93
CA CYS A 145 -12.50 -4.05 5.04
C CYS A 145 -11.88 -5.38 4.57
N ILE A 146 -12.39 -5.97 3.49
CA ILE A 146 -11.83 -7.19 2.90
C ILE A 146 -10.40 -6.93 2.39
N TYR A 147 -10.18 -5.79 1.74
CA TYR A 147 -8.84 -5.39 1.27
C TYR A 147 -7.84 -5.23 2.41
N LEU A 148 -8.21 -4.55 3.49
CA LEU A 148 -7.32 -4.34 4.64
C LEU A 148 -6.97 -5.65 5.34
N THR A 149 -7.96 -6.50 5.57
CA THR A 149 -7.76 -7.80 6.22
C THR A 149 -6.93 -8.75 5.34
N GLY A 150 -7.24 -8.82 4.04
CA GLY A 150 -6.47 -9.60 3.07
C GLY A 150 -5.02 -9.10 2.92
N THR A 151 -4.82 -7.77 2.89
CA THR A 151 -3.49 -7.15 2.87
C THR A 151 -2.71 -7.52 4.14
N GLY A 152 -3.31 -7.43 5.33
CA GLY A 152 -2.67 -7.82 6.57
C GLY A 152 -2.25 -9.30 6.57
N GLY A 153 -3.14 -10.19 6.14
CA GLY A 153 -2.84 -11.63 6.01
C GLY A 153 -1.74 -11.92 5.00
N ALA A 154 -1.77 -11.26 3.85
CA ALA A 154 -0.75 -11.40 2.82
C ALA A 154 0.63 -10.96 3.32
N LEU A 155 0.71 -9.79 3.97
CA LEU A 155 1.95 -9.27 4.53
C LEU A 155 2.51 -10.15 5.65
N TYR A 156 1.64 -10.80 6.45
CA TYR A 156 2.07 -11.80 7.42
C TYR A 156 2.76 -12.99 6.74
N LEU A 157 2.16 -13.55 5.69
CA LEU A 157 2.77 -14.64 4.91
C LEU A 157 4.08 -14.20 4.25
N LEU A 158 4.12 -13.00 3.65
CA LEU A 158 5.33 -12.45 3.05
C LEU A 158 6.44 -12.23 4.09
N TYR A 159 6.09 -11.80 5.31
CA TYR A 159 7.05 -11.71 6.41
C TYR A 159 7.59 -13.08 6.83
N ARG A 160 6.76 -14.12 6.84
CA ARG A 160 7.23 -15.49 7.09
C ARG A 160 8.19 -15.95 5.98
N ALA A 161 7.96 -15.53 4.74
CA ALA A 161 8.84 -15.85 3.63
C ALA A 161 10.22 -15.17 3.72
N THR A 162 10.29 -13.96 4.30
CA THR A 162 11.56 -13.19 4.36
C THR A 162 12.62 -13.83 5.25
N LYS A 163 12.25 -14.78 6.12
CA LYS A 163 13.18 -15.47 7.03
C LYS A 163 14.16 -16.43 6.34
N GLY A 164 13.88 -16.83 5.09
CA GLY A 164 14.75 -17.74 4.35
C GLY A 164 16.10 -17.11 3.98
N ALA A 165 17.19 -17.76 4.40
CA ALA A 165 18.56 -17.33 4.15
C ALA A 165 19.40 -18.46 3.55
N THR A 166 20.51 -18.10 2.89
CA THR A 166 21.57 -19.04 2.51
C THR A 166 22.86 -18.72 3.28
N GLU A 167 23.80 -19.65 3.32
CA GLU A 167 25.08 -19.46 4.04
C GLU A 167 25.84 -18.23 3.55
N ASP A 168 25.92 -18.07 2.22
CA ASP A 168 26.61 -16.94 1.58
C ASP A 168 25.80 -15.64 1.58
N HIS A 169 24.46 -15.72 1.73
CA HIS A 169 23.56 -14.58 1.62
C HIS A 169 22.52 -14.56 2.76
N PRO A 170 22.87 -13.98 3.92
CA PRO A 170 22.02 -14.02 5.12
C PRO A 170 20.72 -13.21 5.01
N ASP A 171 20.65 -12.26 4.07
CA ASP A 171 19.47 -11.42 3.82
C ASP A 171 18.74 -11.81 2.51
N PHE A 172 18.98 -13.00 1.96
CA PHE A 172 18.49 -13.35 0.61
C PHE A 172 16.99 -13.08 0.42
N MET A 173 16.11 -13.73 1.19
CA MET A 173 14.67 -13.50 1.08
C MET A 173 14.23 -12.15 1.68
N ARG A 174 14.98 -11.60 2.65
CA ARG A 174 14.74 -10.26 3.22
C ARG A 174 14.90 -9.14 2.20
N ARG A 175 15.75 -9.34 1.20
CA ARG A 175 15.93 -8.43 0.06
C ARG A 175 14.97 -8.78 -1.08
N PHE A 176 14.87 -10.06 -1.41
CA PHE A 176 14.10 -10.53 -2.56
C PHE A 176 12.60 -10.23 -2.44
N VAL A 177 11.99 -10.50 -1.27
CA VAL A 177 10.55 -10.34 -1.09
C VAL A 177 10.11 -8.87 -1.20
N PRO A 178 10.73 -7.89 -0.52
CA PRO A 178 10.45 -6.47 -0.74
C PRO A 178 10.74 -5.99 -2.17
N ALA A 179 11.81 -6.50 -2.80
CA ALA A 179 12.12 -6.17 -4.19
C ALA A 179 10.98 -6.59 -5.13
N LEU A 180 10.48 -7.81 -4.97
CA LEU A 180 9.36 -8.33 -5.73
C LEU A 180 8.09 -7.52 -5.49
N PHE A 181 7.81 -7.18 -4.22
CA PHE A 181 6.68 -6.36 -3.83
C PHE A 181 6.71 -4.96 -4.48
N SER A 182 7.90 -4.36 -4.56
CA SER A 182 8.13 -3.08 -5.26
C SER A 182 7.99 -3.19 -6.78
N VAL A 183 8.60 -4.21 -7.39
CA VAL A 183 8.59 -4.42 -8.85
C VAL A 183 7.17 -4.62 -9.37
N PHE A 184 6.33 -5.35 -8.64
CA PHE A 184 4.92 -5.53 -8.96
C PHE A 184 4.02 -4.37 -8.53
N HIS A 185 4.59 -3.24 -8.11
CA HIS A 185 3.86 -2.05 -7.68
C HIS A 185 2.91 -2.28 -6.49
N LEU A 186 3.07 -3.37 -5.75
CA LEU A 186 2.14 -3.74 -4.67
C LEU A 186 2.21 -2.71 -3.52
N ASP A 187 3.38 -2.11 -3.32
CA ASP A 187 3.65 -0.99 -2.42
C ASP A 187 2.90 0.31 -2.74
N LYS A 188 2.44 0.48 -3.98
CA LYS A 188 1.74 1.69 -4.45
C LYS A 188 0.22 1.49 -4.49
N MET A 189 -0.27 0.27 -4.24
CA MET A 189 -1.69 -0.07 -4.34
C MET A 189 -2.61 0.69 -3.39
N PRO A 190 -2.26 0.98 -2.12
CA PRO A 190 -3.15 1.75 -1.25
C PRO A 190 -3.46 3.15 -1.81
N ALA A 191 -2.47 3.81 -2.41
CA ALA A 191 -2.63 5.10 -3.07
C ALA A 191 -3.54 4.99 -4.31
N LEU A 192 -3.39 3.92 -5.11
CA LEU A 192 -4.24 3.67 -6.27
C LEU A 192 -5.69 3.41 -5.86
N VAL A 193 -5.93 2.55 -4.86
CA VAL A 193 -7.30 2.26 -4.37
C VAL A 193 -7.95 3.53 -3.82
N ALA A 194 -7.25 4.29 -2.99
CA ALA A 194 -7.75 5.57 -2.48
C ALA A 194 -8.06 6.57 -3.60
N TYR A 195 -7.18 6.67 -4.60
CA TYR A 195 -7.42 7.49 -5.79
C TYR A 195 -8.69 7.08 -6.52
N LEU A 196 -8.90 5.79 -6.79
CA LEU A 196 -10.08 5.30 -7.51
C LEU A 196 -11.39 5.51 -6.72
N LEU A 197 -11.33 5.49 -5.38
CA LEU A 197 -12.49 5.76 -4.52
C LEU A 197 -12.83 7.26 -4.37
N ILE A 198 -11.86 8.14 -4.66
CA ILE A 198 -12.05 9.60 -4.67
C ILE A 198 -12.40 10.09 -6.08
N TYR A 199 -11.85 9.45 -7.10
CA TYR A 199 -12.00 9.83 -8.50
C TYR A 199 -12.97 8.88 -9.21
N SER A 200 -14.26 9.21 -9.15
CA SER A 200 -15.30 8.57 -9.96
C SER A 200 -15.96 9.60 -10.89
N PRO A 201 -15.38 9.84 -12.09
CA PRO A 201 -15.88 10.85 -13.02
C PRO A 201 -17.28 10.54 -13.55
N GLU A 202 -17.74 9.29 -13.44
CA GLU A 202 -19.05 8.86 -13.94
C GLU A 202 -20.19 9.12 -12.96
N THR A 203 -19.92 9.18 -11.66
CA THR A 203 -20.98 9.11 -10.64
C THR A 203 -21.13 10.37 -9.79
N TYR A 204 -20.11 11.24 -9.76
CA TYR A 204 -20.04 12.38 -8.85
C TYR A 204 -20.15 12.02 -7.34
N VAL A 205 -20.22 10.72 -7.00
CA VAL A 205 -20.27 10.23 -5.62
C VAL A 205 -18.86 9.85 -5.21
N ILE A 206 -18.39 10.48 -4.14
CA ILE A 206 -17.07 10.23 -3.56
C ILE A 206 -17.21 9.69 -2.15
N PHE A 207 -16.27 8.85 -1.71
CA PHE A 207 -16.26 8.30 -0.35
C PHE A 207 -14.99 8.67 0.43
N PRO A 208 -14.77 9.93 0.80
CA PRO A 208 -13.47 10.41 1.31
C PRO A 208 -12.99 9.66 2.56
N LYS A 209 -13.90 9.36 3.50
CA LYS A 209 -13.57 8.60 4.71
C LYS A 209 -13.19 7.15 4.39
N ILE A 210 -13.88 6.51 3.45
CA ILE A 210 -13.60 5.13 3.04
C ILE A 210 -12.30 5.08 2.22
N ALA A 211 -12.03 6.10 1.39
CA ALA A 211 -10.77 6.24 0.68
C ALA A 211 -9.58 6.43 1.63
N ALA A 212 -9.73 7.25 2.68
CA ALA A 212 -8.71 7.37 3.72
C ALA A 212 -8.48 6.05 4.45
N LEU A 213 -9.53 5.27 4.69
CA LEU A 213 -9.43 3.93 5.27
C LEU A 213 -8.70 2.94 4.34
N ALA A 214 -8.95 2.98 3.03
CA ALA A 214 -8.19 2.20 2.05
C ALA A 214 -6.71 2.61 2.02
N LEU A 215 -6.42 3.91 2.06
CA LEU A 215 -5.06 4.44 2.15
C LEU A 215 -4.34 3.98 3.42
N ALA A 216 -5.08 3.74 4.50
CA ALA A 216 -4.53 3.23 5.77
C ALA A 216 -3.92 1.82 5.65
N ALA A 217 -4.08 1.12 4.52
CA ALA A 217 -3.29 -0.08 4.21
C ALA A 217 -1.77 0.19 4.20
N TYR A 218 -1.33 1.45 4.08
CA TYR A 218 0.05 1.82 4.34
C TYR A 218 0.53 1.49 5.76
N ILE A 219 -0.35 1.42 6.77
CA ILE A 219 0.02 1.07 8.15
C ILE A 219 0.57 -0.37 8.23
N PRO A 220 -0.17 -1.43 7.87
CA PRO A 220 0.38 -2.79 7.90
C PRO A 220 1.56 -2.97 6.95
N ILE A 221 1.59 -2.30 5.80
CA ILE A 221 2.75 -2.28 4.88
C ILE A 221 3.99 -1.68 5.57
N SER A 222 3.82 -0.57 6.29
CA SER A 222 4.89 0.07 7.06
C SER A 222 5.41 -0.87 8.16
N VAL A 223 4.52 -1.53 8.90
CA VAL A 223 4.90 -2.51 9.93
C VAL A 223 5.68 -3.67 9.32
N PHE A 224 5.26 -4.17 8.17
CA PHE A 224 5.98 -5.19 7.41
C PHE A 224 7.41 -4.74 7.08
N PHE A 225 7.57 -3.56 6.48
CA PHE A 225 8.88 -3.02 6.11
C PHE A 225 9.78 -2.75 7.32
N ILE A 226 9.22 -2.19 8.40
CA ILE A 226 9.96 -1.96 9.65
C ILE A 226 10.48 -3.27 10.23
N LYS A 227 9.67 -4.34 10.23
CA LYS A 227 10.12 -5.65 10.68
C LYS A 227 11.22 -6.20 9.79
N VAL A 228 11.03 -6.20 8.47
CA VAL A 228 12.04 -6.71 7.53
C VAL A 228 13.36 -5.92 7.65
N SER A 229 13.30 -4.60 7.78
CA SER A 229 14.48 -3.75 7.96
C SER A 229 15.15 -3.93 9.32
N SER A 230 14.38 -4.17 10.38
CA SER A 230 14.94 -4.41 11.72
C SER A 230 15.71 -5.72 11.76
N ASP A 231 15.16 -6.74 11.11
CA ASP A 231 15.68 -8.09 11.16
C ASP A 231 16.82 -8.35 10.14
N SER A 232 17.10 -7.41 9.23
CA SER A 232 18.14 -7.55 8.21
C SER A 232 19.53 -7.16 8.72
N HIS A 233 20.55 -7.94 8.35
CA HIS A 233 21.94 -7.63 8.65
C HIS A 233 22.46 -6.43 7.87
N SER A 234 21.97 -6.19 6.65
CA SER A 234 22.39 -5.05 5.82
C SER A 234 21.83 -3.68 6.22
N ALA A 235 21.04 -3.61 7.30
CA ALA A 235 20.47 -2.35 7.80
C ALA A 235 21.27 -1.72 8.97
N SER A 236 22.37 -2.34 9.40
CA SER A 236 23.37 -1.71 10.29
C SER A 236 24.36 -0.90 9.48
#